data_AF-A0A2Z3JB89-F1
#
_entry.id   AF-A0A2Z3JB89-F1
#
_cell.length_a   1.000
_cell.length_b   1.000
_cell.length_c   1.000
_cell.angle_alpha   90.00
_cell.angle_beta   90.00
_cell.angle_gamma   90.00
#
_symmetry.space_group_name_H-M   'P 1'
#
loop_
_entity.id
_entity.type
_entity.pdbx_description
1 polymer ?
#
loop_
_entity_poly.entity_id
_entity_poly.type
_entity_poly.pdbx_seq_one_letter_code
_entity_poly.pdbx_strand_id
1 'polypeptide(L)'
;MLGGTMSQLTSNQRNKRHGSMGRGLLWLAIVLSVALLGFVTALAIRNNPLYSDAATNGISKYKFIEFCKDKMTEQLDAFAKQPGGAKIDAAYNARDIVSSVSEGVQPQPAAGATSLPARVPGWSMVSQVKLSREGFASQTVPFACQYEKGKEVQLNLQPQQ
;
A
#
# COMPACT_ATOMS: atom_id res chain seq x y z
N MET A 1 -39.73 16.41 -84.72
CA MET A 1 -39.68 17.18 -83.47
C MET A 1 -40.06 16.20 -82.34
N LEU A 2 -39.11 15.45 -81.80
CA LEU A 2 -38.28 15.72 -80.62
C LEU A 2 -39.07 15.86 -79.31
N GLY A 3 -38.86 14.90 -78.40
CA GLY A 3 -39.18 14.93 -76.97
C GLY A 3 -40.10 13.77 -76.53
N GLY A 4 -39.66 12.65 -75.95
CA GLY A 4 -38.42 12.35 -75.22
C GLY A 4 -38.76 11.85 -73.80
N THR A 5 -39.13 10.57 -73.70
CA THR A 5 -38.98 9.62 -72.57
C THR A 5 -39.32 10.04 -71.13
N MET A 6 -40.33 9.37 -70.56
CA MET A 6 -40.35 8.96 -69.15
C MET A 6 -39.08 8.15 -68.81
N SER A 7 -38.39 8.53 -67.74
CA SER A 7 -37.34 7.71 -67.12
C SER A 7 -37.64 7.56 -65.63
N GLN A 8 -38.35 6.48 -65.29
CA GLN A 8 -38.21 5.87 -63.97
C GLN A 8 -37.08 4.85 -64.09
N LEU A 9 -35.91 5.15 -63.54
CA LEU A 9 -34.89 4.15 -63.22
C LEU A 9 -34.15 4.62 -61.96
N THR A 10 -34.27 3.79 -60.94
CA THR A 10 -33.59 3.80 -59.66
C THR A 10 -32.09 4.07 -59.79
N SER A 11 -31.52 4.90 -58.91
CA SER A 11 -30.10 4.75 -58.57
C SER A 11 -29.83 5.26 -57.16
N ASN A 12 -29.81 4.31 -56.24
CA ASN A 12 -29.04 4.35 -55.00
C ASN A 12 -27.75 5.20 -55.14
N GLN A 13 -27.67 6.36 -54.49
CA GLN A 13 -26.38 6.88 -54.05
C GLN A 13 -26.43 7.38 -52.61
N ARG A 14 -26.55 6.37 -51.76
CA ARG A 14 -25.92 6.28 -50.44
C ARG A 14 -24.40 6.45 -50.58
N ASN A 15 -23.89 7.68 -50.78
CA ASN A 15 -22.45 7.92 -50.83
C ASN A 15 -21.93 8.54 -49.53
N LYS A 16 -21.58 7.60 -48.63
CA LYS A 16 -20.62 7.66 -47.53
C LYS A 16 -19.58 8.78 -47.68
N ARG A 17 -19.73 9.87 -46.92
CA ARG A 17 -18.68 10.87 -46.69
C ARG A 17 -18.33 10.97 -45.21
N HIS A 18 -18.05 9.87 -44.53
CA HIS A 18 -17.44 9.86 -43.19
C HIS A 18 -16.40 8.73 -43.14
N GLY A 19 -15.14 9.02 -43.45
CA GLY A 19 -14.12 7.97 -43.65
C GLY A 19 -12.75 8.22 -43.05
N SER A 20 -12.26 9.47 -42.95
CA SER A 20 -10.91 9.75 -42.46
C SER A 20 -10.87 10.59 -41.18
N MET A 21 -11.70 11.64 -41.10
CA MET A 21 -11.66 12.58 -39.98
C MET A 21 -12.11 11.96 -38.66
N GLY A 22 -13.16 11.12 -38.68
CA GLY A 22 -13.61 10.39 -37.49
C GLY A 22 -12.62 9.31 -37.01
N ARG A 23 -11.83 8.74 -37.93
CA ARG A 23 -10.79 7.78 -37.56
C ARG A 23 -9.60 8.46 -36.88
N GLY A 24 -9.17 9.62 -37.39
CA GLY A 24 -8.10 10.41 -36.75
C GLY A 24 -8.48 10.87 -35.35
N LEU A 25 -9.71 11.38 -35.17
CA LEU A 25 -10.21 11.79 -33.85
C LEU A 25 -10.31 10.62 -32.88
N LEU A 26 -10.72 9.44 -33.36
CA LEU A 26 -10.80 8.22 -32.56
C LEU A 26 -9.43 7.75 -32.10
N TRP A 27 -8.41 7.75 -32.98
CA TRP A 27 -7.04 7.43 -32.59
C TRP A 27 -6.47 8.43 -31.58
N LEU A 28 -6.73 9.73 -31.78
CA LEU A 28 -6.33 10.76 -30.83
C LEU A 28 -6.97 10.53 -29.47
N ALA A 29 -8.27 10.25 -29.43
CA ALA A 29 -9.01 9.95 -28.20
C ALA A 29 -8.49 8.68 -27.50
N ILE A 30 -8.14 7.63 -28.25
CA ILE A 30 -7.52 6.42 -27.71
C ILE A 30 -6.16 6.74 -27.09
N VAL A 31 -5.28 7.44 -27.82
CA VAL A 31 -3.95 7.79 -27.31
C VAL A 31 -4.06 8.65 -26.05
N LEU A 32 -4.97 9.64 -26.04
CA LEU A 32 -5.24 10.45 -24.86
C LEU A 32 -5.78 9.62 -23.70
N SER A 33 -6.67 8.67 -23.96
CA SER A 33 -7.23 7.79 -22.95
C SER A 33 -6.18 6.86 -22.35
N VAL A 34 -5.31 6.28 -23.17
CA VAL A 34 -4.18 5.44 -22.73
C VAL A 34 -3.15 6.27 -21.95
N ALA A 35 -2.83 7.48 -22.41
CA ALA A 35 -1.93 8.39 -21.70
C ALA A 35 -2.52 8.81 -20.35
N LEU A 36 -3.82 9.13 -20.30
CA LEU A 36 -4.52 9.49 -19.07
C LEU A 36 -4.54 8.32 -18.10
N LEU A 37 -4.86 7.10 -18.57
CA LEU A 37 -4.81 5.88 -17.78
C LEU A 37 -3.40 5.67 -17.20
N GLY A 38 -2.36 5.74 -18.03
CA GLY A 38 -0.97 5.62 -17.59
C GLY A 38 -0.59 6.66 -16.53
N PHE A 39 -1.02 7.91 -16.70
CA PHE A 39 -0.77 8.98 -15.75
C PHE A 39 -1.49 8.75 -14.40
N VAL A 40 -2.77 8.39 -14.43
CA VAL A 40 -3.56 8.08 -13.22
C VAL A 40 -2.97 6.87 -12.50
N THR A 41 -2.59 5.83 -13.23
CA THR A 41 -1.94 4.64 -12.66
C THR A 41 -0.58 5.01 -12.03
N ALA A 42 0.22 5.85 -12.67
CA ALA A 42 1.51 6.28 -12.11
C ALA A 42 1.35 7.08 -10.81
N LEU A 43 0.38 8.01 -10.75
CA LEU A 43 0.05 8.73 -9.52
C LEU A 43 -0.50 7.80 -8.44
N ALA A 44 -1.36 6.85 -8.81
CA ALA A 44 -1.93 5.87 -7.88
C ALA A 44 -0.87 4.94 -7.28
N ILE A 45 0.13 4.51 -8.07
CA ILE A 45 1.24 3.67 -7.58
C ILE A 45 2.15 4.47 -6.65
N ARG A 46 2.47 5.73 -6.98
CA ARG A 46 3.30 6.58 -6.10
C ARG A 46 2.63 6.87 -4.76
N ASN A 47 1.30 7.00 -4.76
CA ASN A 47 0.52 7.18 -3.55
C ASN A 47 0.09 5.84 -2.92
N ASN A 48 0.54 4.69 -3.45
CA ASN A 48 0.20 3.40 -2.89
C ASN A 48 0.97 3.22 -1.58
N PRO A 49 0.30 3.16 -0.42
CA PRO A 49 0.97 3.00 0.87
C PRO A 49 1.66 1.64 1.03
N LEU A 50 1.49 0.72 0.07
CA LEU A 50 2.14 -0.59 0.00
C LEU A 50 3.36 -0.62 -0.93
N TYR A 51 3.59 0.41 -1.75
CA TYR A 51 4.81 0.48 -2.55
C TYR A 51 5.99 0.67 -1.61
N SER A 52 6.96 -0.24 -1.68
CA SER A 52 8.12 -0.23 -0.80
C SER A 52 9.36 -0.66 -1.57
N ASP A 53 10.42 0.14 -1.52
CA ASP A 53 11.69 -0.22 -2.13
C ASP A 53 12.45 -1.23 -1.24
N ALA A 54 12.26 -2.52 -1.55
CA ALA A 54 12.93 -3.60 -0.84
C ALA A 54 14.45 -3.63 -1.08
N ALA A 55 14.95 -3.08 -2.20
CA ALA A 55 16.39 -3.03 -2.46
C ALA A 55 17.08 -2.05 -1.50
N THR A 56 16.44 -0.90 -1.26
CA THR A 56 16.93 0.13 -0.35
C THR A 56 16.77 -0.28 1.11
N ASN A 57 15.58 -0.71 1.52
CA ASN A 57 15.26 -0.99 2.94
C ASN A 57 15.44 -2.46 3.35
N GLY A 58 15.83 -3.36 2.45
CA GLY A 58 16.14 -4.77 2.72
C GLY A 58 14.93 -5.71 2.60
N ILE A 59 13.78 -5.36 3.18
CA ILE A 59 12.51 -6.10 3.02
C ILE A 59 11.41 -5.16 2.57
N SER A 60 10.32 -5.72 2.04
CA SER A 60 9.14 -4.92 1.69
C SER A 60 8.38 -4.48 2.95
N LYS A 61 7.64 -3.37 2.85
CA LYS A 61 6.77 -2.85 3.92
C LYS A 61 5.78 -3.90 4.39
N TYR A 62 5.17 -4.63 3.46
CA TYR A 62 4.25 -5.71 3.77
C TYR A 62 4.94 -6.85 4.54
N LYS A 63 6.14 -7.25 4.11
CA LYS A 63 6.89 -8.32 4.77
C LYS A 63 7.30 -7.92 6.20
N PHE A 64 7.66 -6.66 6.40
CA PHE A 64 7.92 -6.10 7.73
C PHE A 64 6.69 -6.17 8.64
N ILE A 65 5.51 -5.79 8.15
CA ILE A 65 4.26 -5.86 8.90
C ILE A 65 3.95 -7.30 9.32
N GLU A 66 4.08 -8.26 8.40
CA GLU A 66 3.87 -9.68 8.71
C GLU A 66 4.85 -10.17 9.78
N PHE A 67 6.14 -9.89 9.64
CA PHE A 67 7.12 -10.25 10.67
C PHE A 67 6.81 -9.64 12.03
N CYS A 68 6.30 -8.41 12.06
CA CYS A 68 5.92 -7.80 13.31
C CYS A 68 4.73 -8.50 13.98
N LYS A 69 3.73 -8.89 13.19
CA LYS A 69 2.55 -9.63 13.68
C LYS A 69 2.93 -11.04 14.14
N ASP A 70 3.86 -11.69 13.44
CA ASP A 70 4.42 -12.98 13.82
C ASP A 70 5.17 -12.87 15.16
N LYS A 71 6.04 -11.87 15.31
CA LYS A 71 6.78 -11.63 16.56
C LYS A 71 5.86 -11.32 17.74
N MET A 72 4.77 -10.59 17.52
CA MET A 72 3.77 -10.32 18.55
C MET A 72 3.05 -11.61 18.98
N THR A 73 2.62 -12.43 18.01
CA THR A 73 2.02 -13.74 18.29
C THR A 73 3.00 -14.65 19.05
N GLU A 74 4.26 -14.68 18.65
CA GLU A 74 5.33 -15.45 19.31
C GLU A 74 5.51 -15.02 20.77
N GLN A 75 5.52 -13.71 21.06
CA GLN A 75 5.63 -13.20 22.44
C GLN A 75 4.40 -13.53 23.29
N LEU A 76 3.20 -13.45 22.73
CA LEU A 76 1.96 -13.81 23.43
C LEU A 76 1.87 -15.31 23.72
N ASP A 77 2.28 -16.15 22.76
CA ASP A 77 2.37 -17.60 22.94
C ASP A 77 3.44 -17.98 23.98
N ALA A 78 4.59 -17.27 23.98
CA ALA A 78 5.63 -17.46 24.98
C ALA A 78 5.10 -17.10 26.39
N PHE A 79 4.35 -16.00 26.51
CA PHE A 79 3.69 -15.63 27.77
C PHE A 79 2.68 -16.70 28.22
N ALA A 80 1.87 -17.24 27.31
CA ALA A 80 0.89 -18.28 27.63
C ALA A 80 1.54 -19.58 28.14
N LYS A 81 2.79 -19.86 27.74
CA LYS A 81 3.55 -21.04 28.19
C LYS A 81 4.23 -20.87 29.56
N GLN A 82 4.30 -19.66 30.10
CA GLN A 82 4.87 -19.42 31.43
C GLN A 82 3.95 -19.97 32.54
N PRO A 83 4.49 -20.36 33.70
CA PRO A 83 3.67 -20.81 34.82
C PRO A 83 2.72 -19.70 35.28
N GLY A 84 1.41 -19.94 35.17
CA GLY A 84 0.36 -18.94 35.41
C GLY A 84 -0.02 -18.09 34.19
N GLY A 85 0.63 -18.34 33.05
CA GLY A 85 0.27 -17.77 31.75
C GLY A 85 -1.09 -18.25 31.29
N ALA A 86 -1.88 -17.33 30.74
CA ALA A 86 -3.16 -17.64 30.10
C ALA A 86 -3.07 -17.22 28.64
N LYS A 87 -3.83 -17.89 27.78
CA LYS A 87 -3.91 -17.51 26.36
C LYS A 87 -4.49 -16.09 26.25
N ILE A 88 -3.81 -15.25 25.48
CA ILE A 88 -4.21 -13.88 25.18
C ILE A 88 -4.44 -13.81 23.68
N ASP A 89 -5.65 -13.45 23.27
CA ASP A 89 -5.96 -13.18 21.87
C ASP A 89 -5.59 -11.74 21.52
N ALA A 90 -5.02 -11.54 20.34
CA ALA A 90 -4.63 -10.24 19.81
C ALA A 90 -5.43 -9.90 18.56
N ALA A 91 -6.09 -8.74 18.57
CA ALA A 91 -6.78 -8.18 17.42
C ALA A 91 -6.08 -6.90 16.95
N TYR A 92 -5.85 -6.83 15.64
CA TYR A 92 -5.14 -5.73 14.99
C TYR A 92 -6.08 -4.94 14.08
N ASN A 93 -5.96 -3.61 14.09
CA ASN A 93 -6.60 -2.76 13.10
C ASN A 93 -5.63 -2.53 11.92
N ALA A 94 -5.98 -3.04 10.74
CA ALA A 94 -5.14 -2.95 9.55
C ALA A 94 -4.84 -1.49 9.15
N ARG A 95 -5.80 -0.58 9.36
CA ARG A 95 -5.64 0.83 8.98
C ARG A 95 -4.57 1.51 9.84
N ASP A 96 -4.57 1.22 11.13
CA ASP A 96 -3.64 1.83 12.09
C ASP A 96 -2.21 1.34 11.82
N ILE A 97 -2.04 0.03 11.60
CA ILE A 97 -0.76 -0.60 11.25
C ILE A 97 -0.15 0.04 9.99
N VAL A 98 -0.91 0.09 8.88
CA VAL A 98 -0.36 0.58 7.60
C VAL A 98 0.01 2.06 7.66
N SER A 99 -0.75 2.84 8.45
CA SER A 99 -0.55 4.29 8.60
C SER A 99 0.68 4.67 9.41
N SER A 100 1.11 3.82 10.35
CA SER A 100 2.19 4.14 11.28
C SER A 100 3.55 3.56 10.87
N VAL A 101 3.59 2.76 9.81
CA VAL A 101 4.83 2.21 9.28
C VAL A 101 5.56 3.28 8.48
N SER A 102 6.73 3.65 8.98
CA SER A 102 7.62 4.67 8.44
C SER A 102 8.88 4.04 7.84
N GLU A 103 9.36 4.64 6.76
CA GLU A 103 10.63 4.26 6.13
C GLU A 103 11.82 4.78 6.93
N GLY A 104 12.75 3.87 7.19
CA GLY A 104 13.94 4.09 7.97
C GLY A 104 13.70 4.03 9.49
N VAL A 105 14.79 3.78 10.20
CA VAL A 105 14.83 3.77 11.66
C VAL A 105 15.59 4.99 12.13
N GLN A 106 15.04 5.71 13.11
CA GLN A 106 15.72 6.78 13.82
C GLN A 106 16.44 6.12 15.00
N PRO A 107 17.78 6.00 15.00
CA PRO A 107 18.48 5.46 16.15
C PRO A 107 18.25 6.37 17.35
N GLN A 108 18.15 5.78 18.56
CA GLN A 108 18.14 6.58 19.77
C GLN A 108 19.45 7.39 19.83
N PRO A 109 19.40 8.72 20.02
CA PRO A 109 20.62 9.51 20.16
C PRO A 109 21.41 9.02 21.38
N ALA A 110 22.72 8.87 21.23
CA ALA A 110 23.60 8.56 22.35
C ALA A 110 23.51 9.68 23.40
N ALA A 111 23.63 9.33 24.68
CA ALA A 111 23.63 10.31 25.76
C ALA A 111 24.74 11.37 25.53
N GLY A 112 24.36 12.64 25.42
CA GLY A 112 25.27 13.75 25.15
C GLY A 112 25.46 14.11 23.67
N ALA A 113 24.72 13.51 22.75
CA ALA A 113 24.77 13.88 21.33
C ALA A 113 24.17 15.29 21.11
N THR A 114 24.93 16.16 20.44
CA THR A 114 24.50 17.51 20.01
C THR A 114 23.78 17.50 18.65
N SER A 115 23.70 16.35 17.99
CA SER A 115 23.01 16.16 16.72
C SER A 115 22.20 14.86 16.70
N LEU A 116 21.12 14.86 15.93
CA LEU A 116 20.30 13.68 15.69
C LEU A 116 21.07 12.70 14.78
N PRO A 117 21.10 11.39 15.13
CA PRO A 117 21.75 10.39 14.30
C PRO A 117 21.07 10.26 12.94
N ALA A 118 21.87 9.94 11.91
CA ALA A 118 21.36 9.70 10.57
C ALA A 118 20.37 8.54 10.57
N ARG A 119 19.28 8.70 9.80
CA ARG A 119 18.28 7.65 9.61
C ARG A 119 18.91 6.47 8.89
N VAL A 120 18.76 5.27 9.45
CA VAL A 120 19.31 4.04 8.86
C VAL A 120 18.28 3.34 7.98
N PRO A 121 18.70 2.64 6.91
CA PRO A 121 17.77 1.88 6.05
C PRO A 121 17.04 0.80 6.83
N GLY A 122 15.72 0.72 6.64
CA GLY A 122 14.89 -0.19 7.42
C GLY A 122 13.43 0.27 7.51
N TRP A 123 12.73 -0.27 8.49
CA TRP A 123 11.32 0.01 8.76
C TRP A 123 11.08 0.21 10.24
N SER A 124 10.27 1.20 10.58
CA SER A 124 9.77 1.39 11.94
C SER A 124 8.25 1.46 11.92
N MET A 125 7.61 0.94 12.95
CA MET A 125 6.16 0.99 13.14
C MET A 125 5.85 1.22 14.60
N VAL A 126 4.88 2.07 14.88
CA VAL A 126 4.30 2.20 16.21
C VAL A 126 2.80 1.99 16.08
N SER A 127 2.24 0.97 16.71
CA SER A 127 0.83 0.65 16.59
C SER A 127 0.24 0.25 17.93
N GLN A 128 -1.02 -0.12 17.92
CA GLN A 128 -1.75 -0.58 19.09
C GLN A 128 -2.39 -1.92 18.78
N VAL A 129 -2.34 -2.83 19.74
CA VAL A 129 -2.98 -4.14 19.66
C VAL A 129 -4.04 -4.23 20.74
N LYS A 130 -5.23 -4.76 20.39
CA LYS A 130 -6.27 -5.05 21.36
C LYS A 130 -6.05 -6.47 21.86
N LEU A 131 -5.67 -6.59 23.12
CA LEU A 131 -5.49 -7.85 23.83
C LEU A 131 -6.78 -8.22 24.55
N SER A 132 -7.21 -9.46 24.43
CA SER A 132 -8.36 -10.01 25.16
C SER A 132 -8.02 -11.35 25.78
N ARG A 133 -8.57 -11.58 26.98
CA ARG A 133 -8.48 -12.85 27.70
C ARG A 133 -9.85 -13.22 28.21
N GLU A 134 -10.19 -14.50 28.18
CA GLU A 134 -11.47 -14.99 28.70
C GLU A 134 -11.69 -14.54 30.17
N GLY A 135 -12.86 -13.96 30.45
CA GLY A 135 -13.21 -13.44 31.78
C GLY A 135 -12.61 -12.08 32.13
N PHE A 136 -11.87 -11.42 31.23
CA PHE A 136 -11.29 -10.09 31.47
C PHE A 136 -11.70 -9.09 30.38
N ALA A 137 -11.78 -7.81 30.77
CA ALA A 137 -11.99 -6.74 29.81
C ALA A 137 -10.79 -6.65 28.85
N SER A 138 -11.09 -6.43 27.56
CA SER A 138 -10.05 -6.21 26.55
C SER A 138 -9.27 -4.93 26.83
N GLN A 139 -7.96 -4.96 26.64
CA GLN A 139 -7.06 -3.82 26.83
C GLN A 139 -6.33 -3.50 25.53
N THR A 140 -6.14 -2.21 25.27
CA THR A 140 -5.34 -1.76 24.12
C THR A 140 -3.93 -1.45 24.59
N VAL A 141 -2.94 -2.10 24.00
CA VAL A 141 -1.53 -1.95 24.37
C VAL A 141 -0.74 -1.38 23.19
N PRO A 142 0.00 -0.28 23.37
CA PRO A 142 0.88 0.24 22.34
C PRO A 142 2.11 -0.66 22.18
N PHE A 143 2.56 -0.82 20.94
CA PHE A 143 3.81 -1.53 20.66
C PHE A 143 4.57 -0.83 19.53
N ALA A 144 5.89 -0.97 19.56
CA ALA A 144 6.77 -0.52 18.50
C ALA A 144 7.50 -1.70 17.89
N CYS A 145 7.68 -1.64 16.57
CA CYS A 145 8.41 -2.62 15.80
C CYS A 145 9.48 -1.92 15.00
N GLN A 146 10.69 -2.45 14.98
CA GLN A 146 11.80 -1.89 14.23
C GLN A 146 12.53 -3.00 13.48
N TYR A 147 12.91 -2.69 12.26
CA TYR A 147 13.74 -3.53 11.42
C TYR A 147 14.81 -2.66 10.81
N GLU A 148 16.06 -3.02 11.02
CA GLU A 148 17.18 -2.42 10.31
C GLU A 148 17.68 -3.41 9.26
N LYS A 149 18.09 -2.91 8.09
CA LYS A 149 18.59 -3.77 7.01
C LYS A 149 19.75 -4.63 7.52
N GLY A 150 19.57 -5.95 7.49
CA GLY A 150 20.57 -6.93 7.95
C GLY A 150 20.47 -7.32 9.43
N LYS A 151 19.46 -6.82 10.17
CA LYS A 151 19.16 -7.21 11.55
C LYS A 151 17.79 -7.90 11.64
N GLU A 152 17.52 -8.56 12.76
CA GLU A 152 16.19 -9.12 13.03
C GLU A 152 15.17 -8.02 13.40
N VAL A 153 13.88 -8.34 13.19
CA VAL A 153 12.78 -7.49 13.62
C VAL A 153 12.71 -7.47 15.15
N GLN A 154 12.79 -6.29 15.73
CA GLN A 154 12.65 -6.06 17.16
C GLN A 154 11.25 -5.57 17.48
N LEU A 155 10.62 -6.20 18.48
CA LEU A 155 9.31 -5.84 18.99
C LEU A 155 9.45 -5.34 20.44
N ASN A 156 8.93 -4.14 20.70
CA ASN A 156 8.89 -3.53 22.03
C ASN A 156 7.44 -3.24 22.43
N LEU A 157 6.99 -3.87 23.52
CA LEU A 157 5.63 -3.77 24.07
C LEU A 157 5.40 -2.52 24.95
N GLN A 158 6.42 -1.68 25.13
CA GLN A 158 6.31 -0.40 25.83
C GLN A 158 7.26 0.61 25.16
N PRO A 159 6.85 1.24 24.04
CA PRO A 159 7.59 2.38 23.55
C PRO A 159 7.47 3.49 24.60
N GLN A 160 8.52 3.71 25.41
CA GLN A 160 8.56 4.85 26.31
C GLN A 160 8.36 6.12 25.47
N GLN A 161 7.42 6.96 25.91
CA GLN A 161 7.22 8.31 25.40
C GLN A 161 8.35 9.21 25.88
#